data_AF-C8XTC0-F1
#
_entry.id   AF-C8XTC0-F1
#
_cell.length_a   1.000
_cell.length_b   1.000
_cell.length_c   1.000
_cell.angle_alpha   90.00
_cell.angle_beta   90.00
_cell.angle_gamma   90.00
#
_symmetry.space_group_name_H-M   'P 1'
#
loop_
_entity.id
_entity.type
_entity.pdbx_description
1 polymer ?
#
loop_
_entity_poly.entity_id
_entity_poly.type
_entity_poly.pdbx_seq_one_letter_code
_entity_poly.pdbx_strand_id
1 'polypeptide(L)'
;LITSLSSFAKVNEFGFIETPYRRVDPETGLVTGHVDYLTADEEDNYVVAQANMKLSEEGEFLDEDIVARFRGENIVTNKERIDYMDVSPKQVVSAATACIPFLENDDSNRALMGANMQRQAVPLMNPESPIVGTGMEYVSAKDSGAAVICKHPGIVERVEAREVWVRRYVEVDGQTVKGDLDRYKMQKFIRSNQGTCYNQRPIVSVGNEVVKGEILADGPSMELGELALGRNVLVGFMTWDGYNYEDAIIMSERLVKDDVYTSIHIEEYESEARDTKLGPEEITRDIPNVGEDALRNLDERGIIRVGAEVKDGDLLVGKVTPKGVTELTAEERLLHAIFGEKAREVRDTSLRVPHGGGGIILDVKVFNREDGDELPPGVNQLVRAYIVQKRKC
;
A
#
# COMPACT_ATOMS: atom_id res chain seq x y z
N LEU A 1 2.83 -18.25 -15.40
CA LEU A 1 3.64 -17.30 -16.20
C LEU A 1 4.19 -16.15 -15.37
N ILE A 2 3.56 -15.74 -14.26
CA ILE A 2 4.08 -14.68 -13.39
C ILE A 2 4.53 -15.29 -12.06
N THR A 3 5.78 -15.06 -11.69
CA THR A 3 6.40 -15.48 -10.42
C THR A 3 7.11 -14.29 -9.77
N SER A 4 7.51 -14.44 -8.51
CA SER A 4 8.29 -13.44 -7.78
C SER A 4 9.72 -13.92 -7.60
N LEU A 5 10.66 -12.98 -7.52
CA LEU A 5 12.06 -13.29 -7.25
C LEU A 5 12.24 -13.81 -5.81
N SER A 6 13.19 -14.71 -5.61
CA SER A 6 13.56 -15.21 -4.28
C SER A 6 14.27 -14.15 -3.45
N SER A 7 14.26 -14.30 -2.11
CA SER A 7 14.65 -13.25 -1.16
C SER A 7 16.08 -12.72 -1.33
N PHE A 8 17.04 -13.57 -1.72
CA PHE A 8 18.45 -13.17 -1.87
C PHE A 8 18.94 -13.13 -3.32
N ALA A 9 18.07 -13.42 -4.28
CA ALA A 9 18.46 -13.45 -5.68
C ALA A 9 18.76 -12.04 -6.20
N LYS A 10 19.78 -11.94 -7.07
CA LYS A 10 20.19 -10.70 -7.73
C LYS A 10 20.19 -10.92 -9.24
N VAL A 11 20.07 -9.83 -9.99
CA VAL A 11 20.23 -9.85 -11.45
C VAL A 11 21.56 -9.22 -11.79
N ASN A 12 22.39 -9.92 -12.53
CA ASN A 12 23.70 -9.42 -12.95
C ASN A 12 23.60 -8.51 -14.19
N GLU A 13 24.73 -7.94 -14.63
CA GLU A 13 24.79 -7.01 -15.77
C GLU A 13 24.31 -7.63 -17.09
N PHE A 14 24.37 -8.96 -17.20
CA PHE A 14 23.93 -9.71 -18.38
C PHE A 14 22.47 -10.15 -18.32
N GLY A 15 21.77 -9.87 -17.20
CA GLY A 15 20.37 -10.22 -17.01
C GLY A 15 20.13 -11.63 -16.46
N PHE A 16 21.18 -12.35 -16.05
CA PHE A 16 21.04 -13.64 -15.38
C PHE A 16 20.74 -13.47 -13.89
N ILE A 17 19.99 -14.42 -13.34
CA ILE A 17 19.69 -14.46 -11.91
C ILE A 17 20.83 -15.20 -11.23
N GLU A 18 21.41 -14.55 -10.22
CA GLU A 18 22.44 -15.10 -9.36
C GLU A 18 21.89 -15.32 -7.95
N THR A 19 22.38 -16.37 -7.30
CA THR A 19 21.98 -16.74 -5.94
C THR A 19 23.22 -16.86 -5.06
N PRO A 20 23.20 -16.38 -3.81
CA PRO A 20 24.38 -16.43 -2.96
C PRO A 20 24.59 -17.80 -2.33
N TYR A 21 25.85 -18.22 -2.28
CA TYR A 21 26.30 -19.44 -1.61
C TYR A 21 27.53 -19.17 -0.75
N ARG A 22 27.63 -19.83 0.41
CA ARG A 22 28.81 -19.79 1.27
C ARG A 22 29.86 -20.74 0.72
N ARG A 23 31.07 -20.25 0.50
CA ARG A 23 32.17 -21.06 -0.01
C ARG A 23 32.74 -21.98 1.07
N VAL A 24 32.94 -23.25 0.74
CA VAL A 24 33.73 -24.17 1.56
C VAL A 24 35.18 -24.10 1.10
N ASP A 25 36.09 -23.94 2.04
CA ASP A 25 37.52 -23.90 1.74
C ASP A 25 38.00 -25.31 1.32
N PRO A 26 38.54 -25.50 0.10
CA PRO A 26 38.96 -26.81 -0.38
C PRO A 26 40.19 -27.37 0.35
N GLU A 27 40.98 -26.54 1.04
CA GLU A 27 42.15 -27.01 1.81
C GLU A 27 41.77 -27.46 3.22
N THR A 28 40.83 -26.75 3.85
CA THR A 28 40.47 -27.00 5.27
C THR A 28 39.13 -27.72 5.43
N GLY A 29 38.27 -27.72 4.42
CA GLY A 29 36.90 -28.27 4.49
C GLY A 29 35.95 -27.44 5.34
N LEU A 30 36.34 -26.22 5.74
CA LEU A 30 35.56 -25.34 6.61
C LEU A 30 34.63 -24.43 5.80
N VAL A 31 33.39 -24.26 6.28
CA VAL A 31 32.43 -23.33 5.68
C VAL A 31 32.83 -21.89 6.04
N THR A 32 33.29 -21.15 5.05
CA THR A 32 33.78 -19.78 5.25
C THR A 32 32.63 -18.77 5.39
N GLY A 33 32.98 -17.54 5.79
CA GLY A 33 32.09 -16.38 5.73
C GLY A 33 32.04 -15.71 4.35
N HIS A 34 32.79 -16.22 3.37
CA HIS A 34 32.79 -15.67 2.02
C HIS A 34 31.56 -16.15 1.25
N VAL A 35 30.84 -15.21 0.65
CA VAL A 35 29.61 -15.47 -0.09
C VAL A 35 29.83 -15.09 -1.55
N ASP A 36 29.72 -16.10 -2.42
CA ASP A 36 29.81 -15.95 -3.86
C ASP A 36 28.41 -15.99 -4.47
N TYR A 37 28.15 -15.12 -5.43
CA TYR A 37 26.91 -15.11 -6.21
C TYR A 37 27.15 -15.92 -7.46
N LEU A 38 26.42 -17.03 -7.61
CA LEU A 38 26.58 -17.95 -8.72
C LEU A 38 25.37 -17.89 -9.65
N THR A 39 25.64 -17.92 -10.95
CA THR A 39 24.62 -18.17 -11.98
C THR A 39 24.26 -19.66 -12.03
N ALA A 40 23.14 -20.00 -12.69
CA ALA A 40 22.70 -21.39 -12.83
C ALA A 40 23.75 -22.30 -13.51
N ASP A 41 24.42 -21.79 -14.55
CA ASP A 41 25.44 -22.55 -15.29
C ASP A 41 26.70 -22.78 -14.44
N GLU A 42 27.02 -21.86 -13.54
CA GLU A 42 28.13 -21.99 -12.60
C GLU A 42 27.79 -22.96 -11.47
N GLU A 43 26.59 -22.88 -10.90
CA GLU A 43 26.08 -23.79 -9.85
C GLU A 43 26.18 -25.26 -10.30
N ASP A 44 25.87 -25.56 -11.56
CA ASP A 44 25.92 -26.92 -12.13
C ASP A 44 27.32 -27.59 -12.12
N ASN A 45 28.38 -26.81 -11.87
CA ASN A 45 29.75 -27.32 -11.75
C ASN A 45 30.13 -27.69 -10.31
N TYR A 46 29.31 -27.34 -9.33
CA TYR A 46 29.64 -27.45 -7.91
C TYR A 46 28.64 -28.30 -7.14
N VAL A 47 29.09 -28.90 -6.04
CA VAL A 47 28.23 -29.64 -5.12
C VAL A 47 27.86 -28.74 -3.94
N VAL A 48 26.55 -28.49 -3.79
CA VAL A 48 26.03 -27.52 -2.81
C VAL A 48 25.32 -28.23 -1.65
N ALA A 49 25.79 -28.02 -0.43
CA ALA A 49 25.14 -28.50 0.79
C ALA A 49 23.94 -27.64 1.23
N GLN A 50 22.94 -28.26 1.87
CA GLN A 50 21.78 -27.56 2.39
C GLN A 50 22.09 -26.70 3.64
N ALA A 51 21.34 -25.61 3.84
CA ALA A 51 21.55 -24.67 4.95
C ALA A 51 21.26 -25.25 6.36
N ASN A 52 20.55 -26.38 6.45
CA ASN A 52 20.14 -27.02 7.71
C ASN A 52 21.19 -27.97 8.29
N MET A 53 22.33 -28.16 7.61
CA MET A 53 23.43 -28.98 8.11
C MET A 53 24.04 -28.38 9.38
N LYS A 54 24.38 -29.26 10.34
CA LYS A 54 24.96 -28.83 11.61
C LYS A 54 26.44 -28.52 11.44
N LEU A 55 26.85 -27.32 11.85
CA LEU A 55 28.23 -26.85 11.83
C LEU A 55 28.78 -26.68 13.24
N SER A 56 30.09 -26.85 13.41
CA SER A 56 30.84 -26.44 14.60
C SER A 56 30.99 -24.91 14.66
N GLU A 57 31.46 -24.37 15.79
CA GLU A 57 31.75 -22.93 15.93
C GLU A 57 32.82 -22.43 14.94
N GLU A 58 33.72 -23.32 14.51
CA GLU A 58 34.77 -23.05 13.54
C GLU A 58 34.30 -23.25 12.08
N GLY A 59 33.05 -23.69 11.87
CA GLY A 59 32.47 -23.90 10.54
C GLY A 59 32.70 -25.28 9.93
N GLU A 60 33.09 -26.28 10.74
CA GLU A 60 33.24 -27.66 10.27
C GLU A 60 31.89 -28.39 10.26
N PHE A 61 31.65 -29.24 9.26
CA PHE A 61 30.50 -30.15 9.26
C PHE A 61 30.62 -31.21 10.38
N LEU A 62 29.59 -31.31 11.23
CA LEU A 62 29.56 -32.28 12.33
C LEU A 62 29.18 -33.69 11.87
N ASP A 63 28.44 -33.79 10.76
CA ASP A 63 28.00 -35.05 10.17
C ASP A 63 28.94 -35.44 9.00
N GLU A 64 29.27 -36.73 8.85
CA GLU A 64 30.11 -37.21 7.74
C GLU A 64 29.34 -37.33 6.42
N ASP A 65 28.07 -37.72 6.51
CA ASP A 65 27.15 -37.85 5.38
C ASP A 65 26.32 -36.57 5.24
N ILE A 66 26.58 -35.82 4.18
CA ILE A 66 25.95 -34.52 3.92
C ILE A 66 24.96 -34.65 2.77
N VAL A 67 23.74 -34.15 3.00
CA VAL A 67 22.74 -33.99 1.95
C VAL A 67 23.12 -32.77 1.11
N ALA A 68 23.36 -33.00 -0.16
CA ALA A 68 23.79 -31.99 -1.12
C ALA A 68 22.98 -32.07 -2.42
N ARG A 69 23.10 -31.01 -3.22
CA ARG A 69 22.53 -30.92 -4.56
C ARG A 69 23.65 -30.86 -5.59
N PHE A 70 23.51 -31.64 -6.65
CA PHE A 70 24.38 -31.58 -7.82
C PHE A 70 23.53 -31.71 -9.08
N ARG A 71 23.56 -30.69 -9.95
CA ARG A 71 22.82 -30.64 -11.22
C ARG A 71 21.32 -30.98 -11.09
N GLY A 72 20.70 -30.45 -10.05
CA GLY A 72 19.28 -30.64 -9.74
C GLY A 72 18.92 -31.95 -9.03
N GLU A 73 19.87 -32.88 -8.83
CA GLU A 73 19.65 -34.12 -8.07
C GLU A 73 20.08 -33.96 -6.61
N ASN A 74 19.28 -34.50 -5.68
CA ASN A 74 19.66 -34.60 -4.28
C ASN A 74 20.50 -35.86 -4.07
N ILE A 75 21.73 -35.67 -3.60
CA ILE A 75 22.71 -36.73 -3.35
C ILE A 75 23.15 -36.69 -1.88
N VAL A 76 23.66 -37.81 -1.39
CA VAL A 76 24.39 -37.88 -0.11
C VAL A 76 25.86 -38.07 -0.42
N THR A 77 26.71 -37.21 0.11
CA THR A 77 28.15 -37.22 -0.17
C THR A 77 28.95 -36.87 1.08
N ASN A 78 30.24 -37.15 1.05
CA ASN A 78 31.16 -36.81 2.14
C ASN A 78 31.49 -35.31 2.15
N LYS A 79 31.81 -34.77 3.34
CA LYS A 79 32.23 -33.37 3.54
C LYS A 79 33.37 -32.90 2.64
N GLU A 80 34.29 -33.79 2.26
CA GLU A 80 35.42 -33.45 1.36
C GLU A 80 35.00 -33.08 -0.07
N ARG A 81 33.77 -33.43 -0.48
CA ARG A 81 33.25 -33.18 -1.83
C ARG A 81 32.31 -31.98 -1.91
N ILE A 82 32.13 -31.24 -0.82
CA ILE A 82 31.24 -30.07 -0.79
C ILE A 82 32.05 -28.83 -1.18
N ASP A 83 31.60 -28.12 -2.21
CA ASP A 83 32.23 -26.87 -2.65
C ASP A 83 31.55 -25.63 -2.04
N TYR A 84 30.22 -25.69 -1.88
CA TYR A 84 29.40 -24.58 -1.42
C TYR A 84 28.29 -25.04 -0.47
N MET A 85 27.72 -24.10 0.29
CA MET A 85 26.57 -24.30 1.16
C MET A 85 25.54 -23.17 0.99
N ASP A 86 24.25 -23.49 1.02
CA ASP A 86 23.18 -22.49 1.02
C ASP A 86 23.36 -21.46 2.17
N VAL A 87 23.07 -20.17 1.92
CA VAL A 87 23.25 -19.13 2.94
C VAL A 87 22.17 -19.16 4.01
N SER A 88 20.95 -19.56 3.64
CA SER A 88 19.79 -19.51 4.52
C SER A 88 18.65 -20.37 3.97
N PRO A 89 17.83 -21.00 4.82
CA PRO A 89 16.58 -21.64 4.38
C PRO A 89 15.62 -20.68 3.66
N LYS A 90 15.72 -19.36 3.90
CA LYS A 90 14.89 -18.34 3.25
C LYS A 90 15.30 -18.06 1.80
N GLN A 91 16.43 -18.61 1.33
CA GLN A 91 16.97 -18.38 -0.02
C GLN A 91 16.06 -18.86 -1.13
N VAL A 92 15.28 -19.90 -0.88
CA VAL A 92 14.42 -20.53 -1.90
C VAL A 92 13.03 -19.88 -2.01
N VAL A 93 12.66 -19.00 -1.08
CA VAL A 93 11.32 -18.40 -1.01
C VAL A 93 11.34 -16.90 -1.31
N SER A 94 10.21 -16.39 -1.81
CA SER A 94 9.99 -14.95 -2.03
C SER A 94 9.77 -14.20 -0.70
N ALA A 95 9.88 -12.87 -0.72
CA ALA A 95 9.66 -12.05 0.49
C ALA A 95 8.29 -12.29 1.15
N ALA A 96 7.21 -12.38 0.36
CA ALA A 96 5.86 -12.64 0.88
C ALA A 96 5.72 -14.06 1.46
N THR A 97 6.29 -15.05 0.78
CA THR A 97 6.31 -16.43 1.27
C THR A 97 7.13 -16.56 2.54
N ALA A 98 8.22 -15.80 2.67
CA ALA A 98 9.08 -15.79 3.84
C ALA A 98 8.42 -15.15 5.07
N CYS A 99 7.31 -14.42 4.92
CA CYS A 99 6.48 -13.89 6.02
C CYS A 99 5.44 -14.91 6.53
N ILE A 100 5.36 -16.12 5.98
CA ILE A 100 4.45 -17.17 6.48
C ILE A 100 5.15 -17.92 7.62
N PRO A 101 4.65 -17.84 8.87
CA PRO A 101 5.20 -18.64 9.96
C PRO A 101 4.88 -20.12 9.76
N PHE A 102 5.80 -21.00 10.16
CA PHE A 102 5.64 -22.45 10.07
C PHE A 102 5.36 -22.98 8.66
N LEU A 103 5.87 -22.29 7.63
CA LEU A 103 5.71 -22.63 6.21
C LEU A 103 6.03 -24.10 5.91
N GLU A 104 6.99 -24.69 6.62
CA GLU A 104 7.38 -26.10 6.49
C GLU A 104 6.27 -27.10 6.85
N ASN A 105 5.22 -26.67 7.56
CA ASN A 105 4.08 -27.49 7.93
C ASN A 105 2.88 -27.31 6.99
N ASP A 106 2.95 -26.36 6.05
CA ASP A 106 1.88 -26.06 5.12
C ASP A 106 2.11 -26.74 3.76
N ASP A 107 1.02 -27.22 3.15
CA ASP A 107 1.05 -27.69 1.77
C ASP A 107 1.31 -26.52 0.81
N SER A 108 2.11 -26.78 -0.24
CA SER A 108 2.52 -25.79 -1.24
C SER A 108 1.36 -25.00 -1.85
N ASN A 109 0.20 -25.63 -2.07
CA ASN A 109 -0.96 -24.93 -2.65
C ASN A 109 -1.56 -23.91 -1.67
N ARG A 110 -1.62 -24.26 -0.38
CA ARG A 110 -2.12 -23.36 0.67
C ARG A 110 -1.13 -22.24 0.96
N ALA A 111 0.16 -22.54 0.97
CA ALA A 111 1.21 -21.53 1.08
C ALA A 111 1.15 -20.51 -0.08
N LEU A 112 0.91 -20.97 -1.31
CA LEU A 112 0.72 -20.10 -2.48
C LEU A 112 -0.49 -19.17 -2.29
N MET A 113 -1.61 -19.71 -1.81
CA MET A 113 -2.79 -18.90 -1.51
C MET A 113 -2.48 -17.86 -0.43
N GLY A 114 -1.83 -18.26 0.67
CA GLY A 114 -1.42 -17.37 1.76
C GLY A 114 -0.55 -16.20 1.28
N ALA A 115 0.50 -16.49 0.50
CA ALA A 115 1.40 -15.46 -0.03
C ALA A 115 0.68 -14.49 -0.98
N ASN A 116 -0.31 -14.97 -1.75
CA ASN A 116 -1.12 -14.12 -2.63
C ASN A 116 -2.12 -13.27 -1.84
N MET A 117 -2.77 -13.84 -0.83
CA MET A 117 -3.73 -13.15 0.03
C MET A 117 -3.08 -12.03 0.84
N GLN A 118 -1.81 -12.20 1.28
CA GLN A 118 -1.06 -11.12 1.94
C GLN A 118 -0.99 -9.84 1.09
N ARG A 119 -0.85 -9.96 -0.24
CA ARG A 119 -0.79 -8.80 -1.15
C ARG A 119 -2.15 -8.14 -1.39
N GLN A 120 -3.24 -8.80 -1.01
CA GLN A 120 -4.60 -8.30 -1.11
C GLN A 120 -5.07 -7.64 0.20
N ALA A 121 -4.25 -7.68 1.25
CA ALA A 121 -4.58 -7.07 2.52
C ALA A 121 -4.83 -5.56 2.37
N VAL A 122 -5.91 -5.09 2.98
CA VAL A 122 -6.29 -3.68 2.96
C VAL A 122 -5.72 -3.00 4.22
N PRO A 123 -5.07 -1.82 4.09
CA PRO A 123 -4.59 -1.08 5.25
C PRO A 123 -5.70 -0.74 6.25
N LEU A 124 -5.57 -1.28 7.45
CA LEU A 124 -6.46 -1.00 8.56
C LEU A 124 -6.17 0.37 9.17
N MET A 125 -7.15 0.93 9.87
CA MET A 125 -6.97 2.17 10.61
C MET A 125 -5.97 2.00 11.76
N ASN A 126 -5.99 0.84 12.43
CA ASN A 126 -5.11 0.51 13.54
C ASN A 126 -4.55 -0.90 13.33
N PRO A 127 -3.57 -1.09 12.44
CA PRO A 127 -2.94 -2.40 12.26
C PRO A 127 -2.19 -2.84 13.53
N GLU A 128 -1.94 -4.13 13.68
CA GLU A 128 -1.17 -4.70 14.77
C GLU A 128 -0.17 -5.72 14.22
N SER A 129 1.09 -5.64 14.65
CA SER A 129 2.14 -6.59 14.31
C SER A 129 1.77 -7.98 14.80
N PRO A 130 2.04 -9.04 14.01
CA PRO A 130 1.66 -10.38 14.40
C PRO A 130 2.43 -10.82 15.66
N ILE A 131 1.74 -11.46 16.61
CA ILE A 131 2.38 -12.03 17.81
C ILE A 131 3.42 -13.11 17.41
N VAL A 132 3.17 -13.80 16.30
CA VAL A 132 4.05 -14.82 15.72
C VAL A 132 4.49 -14.35 14.33
N GLY A 133 5.75 -13.93 14.20
CA GLY A 133 6.36 -13.50 12.94
C GLY A 133 7.57 -14.35 12.56
N THR A 134 8.16 -14.07 11.38
CA THR A 134 9.34 -14.78 10.85
C THR A 134 10.63 -13.95 10.91
N GLY A 135 10.52 -12.69 11.32
CA GLY A 135 11.57 -11.68 11.30
C GLY A 135 11.74 -11.02 9.92
N MET A 136 10.96 -11.43 8.91
CA MET A 136 10.95 -10.76 7.61
C MET A 136 10.08 -9.51 7.59
N GLU A 137 9.24 -9.31 8.59
CA GLU A 137 8.26 -8.23 8.69
C GLU A 137 8.96 -6.87 8.72
N TYR A 138 9.97 -6.70 9.58
CA TYR A 138 10.77 -5.46 9.65
C TYR A 138 11.50 -5.16 8.34
N VAL A 139 12.17 -6.17 7.77
CA VAL A 139 12.93 -6.01 6.52
C VAL A 139 12.00 -5.65 5.36
N SER A 140 10.89 -6.39 5.22
CA SER A 140 9.90 -6.16 4.15
C SER A 140 9.25 -4.79 4.28
N ALA A 141 8.91 -4.36 5.50
CA ALA A 141 8.28 -3.08 5.72
C ALA A 141 9.25 -1.91 5.44
N LYS A 142 10.50 -2.02 5.90
CA LYS A 142 11.56 -1.05 5.61
C LYS A 142 11.83 -0.94 4.10
N ASP A 143 12.02 -2.06 3.42
CA ASP A 143 12.42 -2.07 2.02
C ASP A 143 11.24 -1.83 1.05
N SER A 144 9.99 -1.88 1.54
CA SER A 144 8.78 -1.56 0.75
C SER A 144 8.73 -0.12 0.24
N GLY A 145 9.49 0.79 0.87
CA GLY A 145 9.40 2.23 0.62
C GLY A 145 8.14 2.89 1.20
N ALA A 146 7.32 2.16 1.96
CA ALA A 146 6.14 2.69 2.62
C ALA A 146 6.49 3.50 3.88
N ALA A 147 7.54 3.09 4.58
CA ALA A 147 8.07 3.72 5.78
C ALA A 147 8.90 4.96 5.44
N VAL A 148 8.95 5.93 6.36
CA VAL A 148 9.87 7.07 6.25
C VAL A 148 11.17 6.75 6.97
N ILE A 149 12.24 6.62 6.20
CA ILE A 149 13.55 6.18 6.70
C ILE A 149 14.48 7.38 6.92
N CYS A 150 15.24 7.35 8.01
CA CYS A 150 16.24 8.34 8.35
C CYS A 150 17.47 8.23 7.44
N LYS A 151 17.88 9.34 6.82
CA LYS A 151 19.01 9.36 5.87
C LYS A 151 20.36 9.56 6.57
N HIS A 152 20.36 10.26 7.69
CA HIS A 152 21.55 10.67 8.42
C HIS A 152 21.36 10.48 9.92
N PRO A 153 22.40 10.05 10.66
CA PRO A 153 22.31 9.94 12.10
C PRO A 153 22.09 11.32 12.74
N GLY A 154 21.32 11.37 13.83
CA GLY A 154 20.97 12.64 14.46
C GLY A 154 20.03 12.48 15.64
N ILE A 155 19.55 13.60 16.16
CA ILE A 155 18.53 13.67 17.21
C ILE A 155 17.25 14.30 16.69
N VAL A 156 16.13 13.72 17.06
CA VAL A 156 14.81 14.25 16.71
C VAL A 156 14.55 15.52 17.50
N GLU A 157 14.43 16.65 16.81
CA GLU A 157 14.24 17.97 17.42
C GLU A 157 12.76 18.35 17.50
N ARG A 158 11.97 17.96 16.50
CA ARG A 158 10.53 18.25 16.43
C ARG A 158 9.79 17.11 15.76
N VAL A 159 8.65 16.74 16.31
CA VAL A 159 7.74 15.72 15.77
C VAL A 159 6.37 16.34 15.60
N GLU A 160 5.86 16.33 14.39
CA GLU A 160 4.49 16.70 14.06
C GLU A 160 3.83 15.60 13.22
N ALA A 161 2.51 15.61 13.15
CA ALA A 161 1.76 14.64 12.35
C ALA A 161 2.09 14.68 10.85
N ARG A 162 2.57 15.82 10.33
CA ARG A 162 2.90 16.02 8.90
C ARG A 162 4.39 16.08 8.62
N GLU A 163 5.24 16.25 9.63
CA GLU A 163 6.68 16.34 9.44
C GLU A 163 7.47 15.97 10.69
N VAL A 164 8.64 15.37 10.48
CA VAL A 164 9.62 15.07 11.53
C VAL A 164 10.92 15.76 11.19
N TRP A 165 11.50 16.43 12.17
CA TRP A 165 12.72 17.22 12.02
C TRP A 165 13.85 16.54 12.80
N VAL A 166 14.90 16.16 12.09
CA VAL A 166 16.07 15.49 12.69
C VAL A 166 17.28 16.40 12.54
N ARG A 167 17.90 16.74 13.67
CA ARG A 167 19.17 17.46 13.71
C ARG A 167 20.31 16.49 13.52
N ARG A 168 21.07 16.62 12.45
CA ARG A 168 22.18 15.72 12.16
C ARG A 168 23.25 15.80 13.25
N TYR A 169 23.88 14.66 13.51
CA TYR A 169 25.11 14.57 14.26
C TYR A 169 26.27 14.26 13.33
N VAL A 170 27.36 15.00 13.51
CA VAL A 170 28.64 14.71 12.86
C VAL A 170 29.66 14.53 13.96
N GLU A 171 30.31 13.36 14.02
CA GLU A 171 31.48 13.19 14.87
C GLU A 171 32.68 13.83 14.18
N VAL A 172 33.25 14.84 14.83
CA VAL A 172 34.51 15.47 14.43
C VAL A 172 35.44 15.37 15.63
N ASP A 173 36.60 14.75 15.47
CA ASP A 173 37.62 14.60 16.53
C ASP A 173 37.09 13.98 17.85
N GLY A 174 36.15 13.04 17.76
CA GLY A 174 35.55 12.38 18.93
C GLY A 174 34.51 13.22 19.70
N GLN A 175 34.08 14.35 19.13
CA GLN A 175 32.99 15.16 19.67
C GLN A 175 31.79 15.19 18.72
N THR A 176 30.59 14.99 19.26
CA THR A 176 29.34 15.06 18.51
C THR A 176 28.95 16.52 18.27
N VAL A 177 29.14 17.00 17.04
CA VAL A 177 28.75 18.34 16.62
C VAL A 177 27.37 18.31 15.98
N LYS A 178 26.50 19.27 16.36
CA LYS A 178 25.18 19.45 15.74
C LYS A 178 25.34 20.07 14.35
N GLY A 179 24.85 19.38 13.33
CA GLY A 179 24.88 19.81 11.94
C GLY A 179 23.55 20.39 11.45
N ASP A 180 23.31 20.21 10.16
CA ASP A 180 22.10 20.65 9.47
C ASP A 180 20.83 19.96 10.00
N LEU A 181 19.68 20.57 9.70
CA LEU A 181 18.37 20.03 10.01
C LEU A 181 17.76 19.35 8.79
N ASP A 182 17.46 18.06 8.93
CA ASP A 182 16.69 17.31 7.95
C ASP A 182 15.20 17.38 8.26
N ARG A 183 14.40 17.67 7.23
CA ARG A 183 12.94 17.69 7.31
C ARG A 183 12.36 16.53 6.50
N TYR A 184 11.65 15.64 7.19
CA TYR A 184 10.98 14.49 6.61
C TYR A 184 9.47 14.77 6.57
N LYS A 185 8.91 14.94 5.38
CA LYS A 185 7.46 15.17 5.19
C LYS A 185 6.71 13.85 5.18
N MET A 186 5.56 13.82 5.85
CA MET A 186 4.68 12.67 5.94
C MET A 186 3.52 12.79 4.94
N GLN A 187 3.18 11.67 4.33
CA GLN A 187 1.99 11.54 3.49
C GLN A 187 0.77 11.24 4.38
N LYS A 188 -0.24 12.11 4.35
CA LYS A 188 -1.44 11.99 5.20
C LYS A 188 -2.69 11.87 4.34
N PHE A 189 -3.42 10.77 4.52
CA PHE A 189 -4.70 10.49 3.85
C PHE A 189 -4.62 10.64 2.32
N ILE A 190 -3.56 10.10 1.73
CA ILE A 190 -3.39 10.10 0.28
C ILE A 190 -4.10 8.87 -0.29
N ARG A 191 -4.81 9.05 -1.40
CA ARG A 191 -5.45 7.96 -2.14
C ARG A 191 -4.38 7.09 -2.83
N SER A 192 -4.45 5.78 -2.63
CA SER A 192 -3.68 4.83 -3.44
C SER A 192 -4.38 4.53 -4.77
N ASN A 193 -3.68 3.88 -5.70
CA ASN A 193 -4.26 3.50 -6.99
C ASN A 193 -5.49 2.58 -6.85
N GLN A 194 -5.54 1.77 -5.79
CA GLN A 194 -6.66 0.86 -5.49
C GLN A 194 -7.74 1.51 -4.59
N GLY A 195 -7.63 2.83 -4.31
CA GLY A 195 -8.58 3.54 -3.46
C GLY A 195 -8.41 3.26 -1.95
N THR A 196 -7.31 2.65 -1.54
CA THR A 196 -6.97 2.51 -0.10
C THR A 196 -6.31 3.78 0.43
N CYS A 197 -6.36 3.96 1.75
CA CYS A 197 -5.75 5.11 2.41
C CYS A 197 -4.25 4.89 2.68
N TYR A 198 -3.42 5.73 2.07
CA TYR A 198 -2.01 5.84 2.38
C TYR A 198 -1.80 6.92 3.45
N ASN A 199 -1.38 6.51 4.65
CA ASN A 199 -1.24 7.42 5.79
C ASN A 199 -0.02 7.03 6.63
N GLN A 200 0.94 7.95 6.70
CA GLN A 200 2.16 7.78 7.49
C GLN A 200 2.00 8.37 8.89
N ARG A 201 2.54 7.68 9.91
CA ARG A 201 2.45 8.07 11.32
C ARG A 201 3.85 8.06 11.94
N PRO A 202 4.35 9.21 12.44
CA PRO A 202 5.61 9.23 13.19
C PRO A 202 5.58 8.27 14.37
N ILE A 203 6.66 7.49 14.53
CA ILE A 203 6.85 6.58 15.68
C ILE A 203 7.92 7.09 16.65
N VAL A 204 8.75 8.03 16.20
CA VAL A 204 9.78 8.66 17.02
C VAL A 204 9.23 9.80 17.86
N SER A 205 9.88 10.06 18.99
CA SER A 205 9.61 11.17 19.90
C SER A 205 10.74 12.19 19.91
N VAL A 206 10.43 13.42 20.32
CA VAL A 206 11.45 14.48 20.48
C VAL A 206 12.51 14.02 21.48
N GLY A 207 13.77 14.18 21.10
CA GLY A 207 14.93 13.75 21.88
C GLY A 207 15.43 12.33 21.57
N ASN A 208 14.74 11.55 20.74
CA ASN A 208 15.28 10.25 20.30
C ASN A 208 16.51 10.45 19.43
N GLU A 209 17.57 9.67 19.70
CA GLU A 209 18.70 9.53 18.82
C GLU A 209 18.37 8.48 17.76
N VAL A 210 18.58 8.83 16.50
CA VAL A 210 18.26 7.99 15.35
C VAL A 210 19.49 7.75 14.50
N VAL A 211 19.61 6.56 13.95
CA VAL A 211 20.71 6.18 13.04
C VAL A 211 20.28 6.17 11.58
N LYS A 212 21.26 6.17 10.68
CA LYS A 212 20.99 6.02 9.24
C LYS A 212 20.29 4.69 9.00
N GLY A 213 19.17 4.73 8.29
CA GLY A 213 18.38 3.56 7.94
C GLY A 213 17.32 3.17 8.97
N GLU A 214 17.17 3.93 10.05
CA GLU A 214 16.11 3.73 11.05
C GLU A 214 14.77 4.28 10.56
N ILE A 215 13.66 3.66 10.99
CA ILE A 215 12.31 4.07 10.60
C ILE A 215 11.84 5.21 11.51
N LEU A 216 11.52 6.36 10.92
CA LEU A 216 11.02 7.54 11.62
C LEU A 216 9.48 7.55 11.71
N ALA A 217 8.83 6.98 10.70
CA ALA A 217 7.38 6.89 10.62
C ALA A 217 6.92 5.63 9.91
N ASP A 218 5.88 5.02 10.47
CA ASP A 218 5.18 3.89 9.90
C ASP A 218 4.37 4.32 8.67
N GLY A 219 4.34 3.44 7.67
CA GLY A 219 3.46 3.54 6.51
C GLY A 219 2.08 2.92 6.74
N PRO A 220 1.28 2.77 5.68
CA PRO A 220 0.10 1.91 5.73
C PRO A 220 0.48 0.46 6.06
N SER A 221 -0.35 -0.23 6.85
CA SER A 221 -0.14 -1.63 7.26
C SER A 221 1.20 -1.88 7.97
N MET A 222 1.56 -0.98 8.89
CA MET A 222 2.77 -1.10 9.71
C MET A 222 2.48 -0.78 11.17
N GLU A 223 3.22 -1.43 12.07
CA GLU A 223 3.29 -1.08 13.49
C GLU A 223 4.75 -1.14 13.97
N LEU A 224 5.25 -0.02 14.48
CA LEU A 224 6.60 0.13 15.05
C LEU A 224 7.71 -0.35 14.11
N GLY A 225 7.57 -0.08 12.82
CA GLY A 225 8.53 -0.44 11.78
C GLY A 225 8.35 -1.84 11.18
N GLU A 226 7.45 -2.66 11.72
CA GLU A 226 7.16 -4.00 11.19
C GLU A 226 5.93 -4.02 10.30
N LEU A 227 5.87 -5.02 9.41
CA LEU A 227 4.72 -5.26 8.54
C LEU A 227 3.55 -5.78 9.36
N ALA A 228 2.43 -5.05 9.35
CA ALA A 228 1.23 -5.35 10.09
C ALA A 228 0.01 -5.34 9.15
N LEU A 229 -0.24 -6.48 8.50
CA LEU A 229 -1.31 -6.62 7.49
C LEU A 229 -2.71 -6.83 8.10
N GLY A 230 -2.81 -7.00 9.44
CA GLY A 230 -4.04 -7.40 10.10
C GLY A 230 -4.08 -7.06 11.59
N ARG A 231 -4.73 -7.93 12.36
CA ARG A 231 -4.92 -7.81 13.82
C ARG A 231 -4.77 -9.17 14.48
N ASN A 232 -4.24 -9.19 15.69
CA ASN A 232 -4.23 -10.39 16.52
C ASN A 232 -5.63 -10.59 17.13
N VAL A 233 -6.22 -11.77 16.94
CA VAL A 233 -7.56 -12.09 17.46
C VAL A 233 -7.56 -13.46 18.14
N LEU A 234 -8.42 -13.61 19.15
CA LEU A 234 -8.65 -14.89 19.79
C LEU A 234 -9.54 -15.77 18.90
N VAL A 235 -9.05 -16.95 18.53
CA VAL A 235 -9.75 -17.90 17.67
C VAL A 235 -10.13 -19.15 18.46
N GLY A 236 -11.37 -19.63 18.29
CA GLY A 236 -11.83 -20.90 18.82
C GLY A 236 -12.09 -21.90 17.68
N PHE A 237 -11.45 -23.07 17.74
CA PHE A 237 -11.65 -24.13 16.76
C PHE A 237 -12.75 -25.08 17.23
N MET A 238 -13.98 -24.84 16.77
CA MET A 238 -15.14 -25.69 17.05
C MET A 238 -16.19 -25.56 15.95
N THR A 239 -17.07 -26.54 15.80
CA THR A 239 -18.26 -26.39 14.96
C THR A 239 -19.31 -25.59 15.72
N TRP A 240 -19.97 -24.65 15.04
CA TRP A 240 -20.97 -23.78 15.68
C TRP A 240 -22.23 -23.67 14.83
N ASP A 241 -23.22 -24.49 15.15
CA ASP A 241 -24.57 -24.50 14.55
C ASP A 241 -24.61 -24.45 13.00
N GLY A 242 -23.55 -24.93 12.34
CA GLY A 242 -23.41 -24.90 10.88
C GLY A 242 -23.08 -23.53 10.27
N TYR A 243 -22.97 -22.46 11.06
CA TYR A 243 -22.60 -21.13 10.55
C TYR A 243 -21.17 -21.05 10.04
N ASN A 244 -20.30 -21.96 10.48
CA ASN A 244 -18.92 -22.10 9.99
C ASN A 244 -18.74 -23.30 9.04
N TYR A 245 -19.79 -23.66 8.30
CA TYR A 245 -19.72 -24.68 7.26
C TYR A 245 -18.96 -24.17 6.02
N GLU A 246 -18.17 -25.05 5.39
CA GLU A 246 -17.43 -24.78 4.13
C GLU A 246 -16.74 -23.41 4.09
N ASP A 247 -15.70 -23.26 4.91
CA ASP A 247 -14.83 -22.07 5.01
C ASP A 247 -15.51 -20.78 5.48
N ALA A 248 -16.78 -20.84 5.89
CA ALA A 248 -17.45 -19.71 6.53
C ALA A 248 -16.81 -19.40 7.90
N ILE A 249 -16.64 -18.10 8.17
CA ILE A 249 -16.04 -17.60 9.42
C ILE A 249 -17.11 -16.85 10.21
N ILE A 250 -17.22 -17.20 11.49
CA ILE A 250 -18.07 -16.48 12.44
C ILE A 250 -17.21 -15.46 13.16
N MET A 251 -17.69 -14.21 13.21
CA MET A 251 -17.01 -13.12 13.88
C MET A 251 -17.82 -12.64 15.08
N SER A 252 -17.11 -12.28 16.15
CA SER A 252 -17.75 -11.61 17.28
C SER A 252 -18.16 -10.19 16.89
N GLU A 253 -19.39 -9.80 17.25
CA GLU A 253 -19.88 -8.42 17.08
C GLU A 253 -18.94 -7.38 17.72
N ARG A 254 -18.16 -7.78 18.73
CA ARG A 254 -17.15 -6.94 19.37
C ARG A 254 -16.14 -6.38 18.35
N LEU A 255 -15.77 -7.16 17.33
CA LEU A 255 -14.79 -6.73 16.32
C LEU A 255 -15.29 -5.51 15.51
N VAL A 256 -16.62 -5.44 15.29
CA VAL A 256 -17.27 -4.30 14.62
C VAL A 256 -17.40 -3.10 15.57
N LYS A 257 -17.69 -3.35 16.85
CA LYS A 257 -17.83 -2.30 17.87
C LYS A 257 -16.50 -1.60 18.17
N ASP A 258 -15.42 -2.37 18.27
CA ASP A 258 -14.09 -1.88 18.61
C ASP A 258 -13.28 -1.42 17.37
N ASP A 259 -13.92 -1.35 16.19
CA ASP A 259 -13.31 -0.94 14.91
C ASP A 259 -12.05 -1.75 14.53
N VAL A 260 -11.99 -3.04 14.89
CA VAL A 260 -10.79 -3.90 14.74
C VAL A 260 -10.40 -4.07 13.27
N TYR A 261 -11.35 -4.44 12.42
CA TYR A 261 -11.14 -4.60 10.96
C TYR A 261 -11.69 -3.41 10.18
N THR A 262 -11.50 -2.20 10.69
CA THR A 262 -11.96 -1.00 9.99
C THR A 262 -10.89 -0.41 9.09
N SER A 263 -11.23 -0.19 7.82
CA SER A 263 -10.38 0.45 6.82
C SER A 263 -10.92 1.81 6.38
N ILE A 264 -10.05 2.60 5.78
CA ILE A 264 -10.39 3.89 5.17
C ILE A 264 -10.21 3.75 3.65
N HIS A 265 -11.29 4.03 2.91
CA HIS A 265 -11.29 4.06 1.46
C HIS A 265 -11.45 5.49 0.98
N ILE A 266 -10.70 5.85 -0.06
CA ILE A 266 -10.74 7.18 -0.67
C ILE A 266 -11.12 7.00 -2.14
N GLU A 267 -12.32 7.43 -2.46
CA GLU A 267 -12.87 7.38 -3.81
C GLU A 267 -12.74 8.76 -4.46
N GLU A 268 -12.39 8.77 -5.73
CA GLU A 268 -12.20 9.97 -6.53
C GLU A 268 -13.32 10.05 -7.55
N TYR A 269 -14.06 11.14 -7.50
CA TYR A 269 -15.13 11.44 -8.44
C TYR A 269 -14.77 12.69 -9.21
N GLU A 270 -14.82 12.61 -10.53
CA GLU A 270 -14.48 13.73 -11.39
C GLU A 270 -15.66 14.16 -12.28
N SER A 271 -15.77 15.47 -12.47
CA SER A 271 -16.72 16.09 -13.37
C SER A 271 -16.00 17.16 -14.17
N GLU A 272 -16.26 17.18 -15.47
CA GLU A 272 -15.68 18.16 -16.37
C GLU A 272 -16.77 18.91 -17.12
N ALA A 273 -16.47 20.19 -17.36
CA ALA A 273 -17.25 21.10 -18.16
C ALA A 273 -16.58 21.24 -19.53
N ARG A 274 -17.28 20.83 -20.59
CA ARG A 274 -16.77 20.85 -21.96
C ARG A 274 -17.50 21.86 -22.84
N ASP A 275 -16.85 22.29 -23.91
CA ASP A 275 -17.50 23.01 -24.99
C ASP A 275 -18.38 22.06 -25.81
N THR A 276 -19.69 22.36 -25.89
CA THR A 276 -20.62 21.65 -26.76
C THR A 276 -20.98 22.50 -27.98
N LYS A 277 -21.63 21.90 -28.98
CA LYS A 277 -22.12 22.62 -30.17
C LYS A 277 -23.16 23.68 -29.83
N LEU A 278 -23.89 23.52 -28.73
CA LEU A 278 -24.98 24.40 -28.30
C LEU A 278 -24.52 25.48 -27.31
N GLY A 279 -23.27 25.41 -26.87
CA GLY A 279 -22.67 26.30 -25.87
C GLY A 279 -21.76 25.53 -24.89
N PRO A 280 -20.96 26.25 -24.10
CA PRO A 280 -20.16 25.62 -23.05
C PRO A 280 -21.05 25.04 -21.94
N GLU A 281 -20.67 23.88 -21.39
CA GLU A 281 -21.18 23.44 -20.10
C GLU A 281 -20.67 24.38 -19.00
N GLU A 282 -21.53 24.69 -18.03
CA GLU A 282 -21.19 25.57 -16.91
C GLU A 282 -21.29 24.79 -15.60
N ILE A 283 -20.27 24.92 -14.73
CA ILE A 283 -20.35 24.46 -13.34
C ILE A 283 -20.93 25.60 -12.51
N THR A 284 -22.11 25.37 -11.92
CA THR A 284 -22.87 26.41 -11.22
C THR A 284 -23.77 25.80 -10.15
N ARG A 285 -24.09 26.61 -9.14
CA ARG A 285 -25.10 26.28 -8.12
C ARG A 285 -26.53 26.41 -8.64
N ASP A 286 -26.73 27.17 -9.72
CA ASP A 286 -28.05 27.42 -10.32
C ASP A 286 -28.48 26.24 -11.20
N ILE A 287 -29.02 25.19 -10.55
CA ILE A 287 -29.42 23.93 -11.20
C ILE A 287 -30.95 23.88 -11.28
N PRO A 288 -31.54 23.67 -12.48
CA PRO A 288 -32.98 23.62 -12.63
C PRO A 288 -33.58 22.40 -11.93
N ASN A 289 -34.78 22.56 -11.36
CA ASN A 289 -35.56 21.50 -10.70
C ASN A 289 -34.90 20.87 -9.45
N VAL A 290 -33.94 21.54 -8.83
CA VAL A 290 -33.29 21.08 -7.59
C VAL A 290 -33.71 21.99 -6.43
N GLY A 291 -34.18 21.39 -5.32
CA GLY A 291 -34.57 22.15 -4.12
C GLY A 291 -33.38 22.66 -3.30
N GLU A 292 -33.57 23.72 -2.51
CA GLU A 292 -32.50 24.34 -1.70
C GLU A 292 -31.83 23.36 -0.72
N ASP A 293 -32.57 22.37 -0.21
CA ASP A 293 -32.04 21.35 0.71
C ASP A 293 -30.90 20.54 0.08
N ALA A 294 -30.99 20.22 -1.22
CA ALA A 294 -29.97 19.49 -1.95
C ALA A 294 -28.75 20.37 -2.29
N LEU A 295 -28.95 21.70 -2.40
CA LEU A 295 -27.90 22.67 -2.66
C LEU A 295 -27.18 23.15 -1.39
N ARG A 296 -27.62 22.71 -0.20
CA ARG A 296 -27.12 23.19 1.10
C ARG A 296 -25.61 23.00 1.29
N ASN A 297 -25.06 21.93 0.75
CA ASN A 297 -23.63 21.60 0.91
C ASN A 297 -22.76 22.13 -0.24
N LEU A 298 -23.36 22.68 -1.31
CA LEU A 298 -22.63 23.29 -2.41
C LEU A 298 -22.24 24.73 -2.07
N ASP A 299 -21.05 25.14 -2.51
CA ASP A 299 -20.60 26.52 -2.46
C ASP A 299 -21.26 27.40 -3.54
N GLU A 300 -20.88 28.68 -3.59
CA GLU A 300 -21.40 29.64 -4.58
C GLU A 300 -21.12 29.24 -6.04
N ARG A 301 -20.09 28.40 -6.27
CA ARG A 301 -19.71 27.90 -7.60
C ARG A 301 -20.46 26.61 -7.96
N GLY A 302 -21.24 26.04 -7.05
CA GLY A 302 -21.92 24.76 -7.24
C GLY A 302 -21.03 23.56 -6.92
N ILE A 303 -19.95 23.72 -6.15
CA ILE A 303 -19.01 22.66 -5.80
C ILE A 303 -19.20 22.28 -4.32
N ILE A 304 -19.20 20.99 -4.02
CA ILE A 304 -19.36 20.50 -2.65
C ILE A 304 -18.24 21.01 -1.72
N ARG A 305 -18.61 21.46 -0.53
CA ARG A 305 -17.63 21.91 0.47
C ARG A 305 -16.86 20.75 1.10
N VAL A 306 -15.59 21.00 1.42
CA VAL A 306 -14.76 20.06 2.20
C VAL A 306 -15.37 19.86 3.61
N GLY A 307 -15.39 18.62 4.08
CA GLY A 307 -15.99 18.22 5.35
C GLY A 307 -17.49 17.99 5.31
N ALA A 308 -18.17 18.17 4.18
CA ALA A 308 -19.57 17.77 4.04
C ALA A 308 -19.72 16.25 4.13
N GLU A 309 -20.72 15.80 4.88
CA GLU A 309 -21.19 14.42 4.83
C GLU A 309 -22.16 14.28 3.66
N VAL A 310 -21.88 13.31 2.79
CA VAL A 310 -22.66 13.04 1.57
C VAL A 310 -23.16 11.61 1.56
N LYS A 311 -24.38 11.45 1.07
CA LYS A 311 -25.06 10.17 0.89
C LYS A 311 -25.29 9.91 -0.59
N ASP A 312 -25.70 8.68 -0.88
CA ASP A 312 -26.13 8.27 -2.21
C ASP A 312 -27.15 9.25 -2.82
N GLY A 313 -26.88 9.73 -4.03
CA GLY A 313 -27.70 10.69 -4.74
C GLY A 313 -27.45 12.18 -4.44
N ASP A 314 -26.64 12.51 -3.42
CA ASP A 314 -26.28 13.90 -3.11
C ASP A 314 -25.42 14.51 -4.22
N LEU A 315 -25.52 15.84 -4.38
CA LEU A 315 -24.77 16.59 -5.38
C LEU A 315 -23.33 16.83 -4.93
N LEU A 316 -22.36 16.46 -5.79
CA LEU A 316 -20.93 16.76 -5.60
C LEU A 316 -20.52 18.00 -6.40
N VAL A 317 -20.95 18.08 -7.65
CA VAL A 317 -20.65 19.21 -8.53
C VAL A 317 -21.88 19.51 -9.38
N GLY A 318 -22.45 20.70 -9.16
CA GLY A 318 -23.52 21.26 -9.96
C GLY A 318 -23.03 21.55 -11.37
N LYS A 319 -23.62 20.89 -12.36
CA LYS A 319 -23.27 21.08 -13.77
C LYS A 319 -24.51 21.19 -14.61
N VAL A 320 -24.51 22.20 -15.48
CA VAL A 320 -25.61 22.46 -16.41
C VAL A 320 -25.11 22.42 -17.85
N THR A 321 -25.83 21.70 -18.70
CA THR A 321 -25.53 21.59 -20.14
C THR A 321 -26.61 22.32 -20.94
N PRO A 322 -26.26 23.20 -21.88
CA PRO A 322 -27.24 23.85 -22.76
C PRO A 322 -28.06 22.82 -23.56
N LYS A 323 -29.39 22.97 -23.54
CA LYS A 323 -30.33 22.14 -24.31
C LYS A 323 -30.73 22.87 -25.59
N GLY A 324 -31.00 22.13 -26.65
CA GLY A 324 -31.54 22.68 -27.90
C GLY A 324 -33.06 22.77 -27.86
N VAL A 325 -33.62 23.85 -28.42
CA VAL A 325 -35.07 24.14 -28.50
C VAL A 325 -35.91 22.99 -29.10
N THR A 326 -35.32 22.13 -29.93
CA THR A 326 -36.01 21.02 -30.61
C THR A 326 -36.30 19.80 -29.73
N GLU A 327 -35.69 19.69 -28.53
CA GLU A 327 -35.82 18.53 -27.64
C GLU A 327 -36.86 18.69 -26.52
N LEU A 328 -37.71 19.71 -26.57
CA LEU A 328 -38.76 19.92 -25.56
C LEU A 328 -39.96 19.01 -25.82
N THR A 329 -40.47 18.37 -24.77
CA THR A 329 -41.73 17.63 -24.85
C THR A 329 -42.91 18.60 -25.05
N ALA A 330 -44.05 18.09 -25.54
CA ALA A 330 -45.24 18.94 -25.73
C ALA A 330 -45.71 19.60 -24.43
N GLU A 331 -45.53 18.90 -23.31
CA GLU A 331 -45.81 19.35 -21.95
C GLU A 331 -44.86 20.47 -21.49
N GLU A 332 -43.56 20.33 -21.74
CA GLU A 332 -42.54 21.35 -21.43
C GLU A 332 -42.76 22.63 -22.25
N ARG A 333 -43.12 22.49 -23.54
CA ARG A 333 -43.45 23.64 -24.41
C ARG A 333 -44.70 24.39 -23.93
N LEU A 334 -45.70 23.67 -23.42
CA LEU A 334 -46.91 24.27 -22.87
C LEU A 334 -46.63 25.03 -21.56
N LEU A 335 -45.89 24.41 -20.64
CA LEU A 335 -45.45 25.05 -19.40
C LEU A 335 -44.69 26.36 -19.68
N HIS A 336 -43.79 26.33 -20.66
CA HIS A 336 -43.02 27.49 -21.08
C HIS A 336 -43.92 28.64 -21.60
N ALA A 337 -44.91 28.33 -22.43
CA ALA A 337 -45.84 29.32 -22.97
C ALA A 337 -46.74 29.96 -21.89
N ILE A 338 -47.01 29.24 -20.79
CA ILE A 338 -47.85 29.72 -19.68
C ILE A 338 -47.06 30.56 -18.69
N PHE A 339 -45.86 30.12 -18.29
CA PHE A 339 -45.09 30.76 -17.22
C PHE A 339 -44.13 31.85 -17.70
N GLY A 340 -43.84 31.93 -19.01
CA GLY A 340 -43.06 33.03 -19.58
C GLY A 340 -41.65 33.19 -19.00
N GLU A 341 -41.14 32.18 -18.30
CA GLU A 341 -39.82 32.22 -17.68
C GLU A 341 -38.77 32.23 -18.78
N LYS A 342 -37.99 33.32 -18.83
CA LYS A 342 -36.72 33.42 -19.55
C LYS A 342 -35.63 32.56 -18.88
N ALA A 343 -35.98 31.34 -18.46
CA ALA A 343 -35.02 30.41 -17.89
C ALA A 343 -34.07 29.97 -19.01
N ARG A 344 -32.76 30.05 -18.78
CA ARG A 344 -31.75 29.46 -19.66
C ARG A 344 -32.15 28.00 -19.91
N GLU A 345 -32.27 27.59 -21.17
CA GLU A 345 -32.58 26.21 -21.55
C GLU A 345 -31.38 25.32 -21.22
N VAL A 346 -31.31 24.86 -19.97
CA VAL A 346 -30.22 24.02 -19.49
C VAL A 346 -30.77 22.75 -18.84
N ARG A 347 -30.02 21.66 -19.00
CA ARG A 347 -30.30 20.36 -18.39
C ARG A 347 -29.33 20.13 -17.24
N ASP A 348 -29.83 19.59 -16.13
CA ASP A 348 -29.00 19.08 -15.04
C ASP A 348 -28.18 17.86 -15.51
N THR A 349 -26.86 18.02 -15.53
CA THR A 349 -25.86 16.97 -15.78
C THR A 349 -24.84 16.91 -14.64
N SER A 350 -25.29 17.29 -13.44
CA SER A 350 -24.48 17.36 -12.23
C SER A 350 -23.90 16.02 -11.83
N LEU A 351 -22.72 16.06 -11.22
CA LEU A 351 -22.09 14.91 -10.60
C LEU A 351 -22.78 14.62 -9.27
N ARG A 352 -23.29 13.40 -9.13
CA ARG A 352 -23.93 12.90 -7.91
C ARG A 352 -23.12 11.73 -7.35
N VAL A 353 -23.23 11.53 -6.04
CA VAL A 353 -22.67 10.33 -5.39
C VAL A 353 -23.38 9.09 -5.94
N PRO A 354 -22.65 8.06 -6.41
CA PRO A 354 -23.26 6.84 -6.93
C PRO A 354 -23.86 5.96 -5.82
N HIS A 355 -24.66 4.98 -6.23
CA HIS A 355 -25.25 4.00 -5.32
C HIS A 355 -24.20 3.24 -4.50
N GLY A 356 -24.38 3.25 -3.17
CA GLY A 356 -23.43 2.66 -2.22
C GLY A 356 -22.17 3.53 -1.96
N GLY A 357 -22.02 4.63 -2.68
CA GLY A 357 -21.06 5.69 -2.39
C GLY A 357 -21.61 6.59 -1.27
N GLY A 358 -20.73 7.00 -0.37
CA GLY A 358 -21.10 7.86 0.75
C GLY A 358 -19.95 8.01 1.72
N GLY A 359 -19.92 9.13 2.44
CA GLY A 359 -18.83 9.44 3.34
C GLY A 359 -18.65 10.94 3.53
N ILE A 360 -17.41 11.34 3.81
CA ILE A 360 -17.06 12.73 4.09
C ILE A 360 -16.15 13.24 2.98
N ILE A 361 -16.42 14.45 2.48
CA ILE A 361 -15.55 15.10 1.51
C ILE A 361 -14.23 15.45 2.17
N LEU A 362 -13.15 14.82 1.70
CA LEU A 362 -11.79 15.04 2.20
C LEU A 362 -11.15 16.27 1.57
N ASP A 363 -11.25 16.36 0.25
CA ASP A 363 -10.59 17.40 -0.54
C ASP A 363 -11.35 17.58 -1.86
N VAL A 364 -11.24 18.78 -2.42
CA VAL A 364 -11.80 19.10 -3.74
C VAL A 364 -10.76 19.89 -4.52
N LYS A 365 -10.40 19.37 -5.69
CA LYS A 365 -9.44 20.00 -6.59
C LYS A 365 -10.16 20.53 -7.81
N VAL A 366 -9.91 21.78 -8.12
CA VAL A 366 -10.48 22.46 -9.28
C VAL A 366 -9.32 22.85 -10.19
N PHE A 367 -9.42 22.45 -11.45
CA PHE A 367 -8.48 22.78 -12.51
C PHE A 367 -9.22 23.62 -13.55
N ASN A 368 -8.64 24.75 -13.93
CA ASN A 368 -9.23 25.67 -14.88
C ASN A 368 -8.27 25.90 -16.04
N ARG A 369 -8.78 25.85 -17.28
CA ARG A 369 -7.98 26.18 -18.46
C ARG A 369 -7.45 27.62 -18.43
N GLU A 370 -8.23 28.55 -17.89
CA GLU A 370 -7.88 29.97 -17.83
C GLU A 370 -6.68 30.25 -16.90
N ASP A 371 -6.49 29.42 -15.88
CA ASP A 371 -5.38 29.53 -14.92
C ASP A 371 -4.08 28.90 -15.45
N GLY A 372 -4.10 28.33 -16.65
CA GLY A 372 -2.95 27.68 -17.30
C GLY A 372 -2.79 26.19 -16.98
N ASP A 373 -3.82 25.54 -16.40
CA ASP A 373 -3.78 24.10 -16.14
C ASP A 373 -3.87 23.29 -17.45
N GLU A 374 -3.11 22.19 -17.52
CA GLU A 374 -3.15 21.26 -18.64
C GLU A 374 -4.45 20.42 -18.62
N LEU A 375 -5.40 20.77 -19.49
CA LEU A 375 -6.68 20.08 -19.64
C LEU A 375 -6.86 19.50 -21.05
N PRO A 376 -7.56 18.35 -21.20
CA PRO A 376 -7.83 17.76 -22.51
C PRO A 376 -8.54 18.74 -23.46
N PRO A 377 -8.30 18.67 -24.79
CA PRO A 377 -8.93 19.57 -25.75
C PRO A 377 -10.46 19.64 -25.58
N GLY A 378 -11.01 20.87 -25.53
CA GLY A 378 -12.44 21.10 -25.36
C GLY A 378 -12.95 21.08 -23.91
N VAL A 379 -12.10 20.80 -22.91
CA VAL A 379 -12.44 20.86 -21.47
C VAL A 379 -12.05 22.20 -20.86
N ASN A 380 -13.03 22.98 -20.39
CA ASN A 380 -12.79 24.30 -19.82
C ASN A 380 -12.44 24.24 -18.33
N GLN A 381 -13.09 23.34 -17.60
CA GLN A 381 -12.92 23.17 -16.17
C GLN A 381 -13.05 21.68 -15.80
N LEU A 382 -12.20 21.22 -14.88
CA LEU A 382 -12.25 19.88 -14.30
C LEU A 382 -12.30 20.00 -12.78
N VAL A 383 -13.29 19.36 -12.16
CA VAL A 383 -13.44 19.30 -10.70
C VAL A 383 -13.32 17.85 -10.26
N ARG A 384 -12.45 17.60 -9.28
CA ARG A 384 -12.26 16.31 -8.63
C ARG A 384 -12.63 16.41 -7.16
N ALA A 385 -13.61 15.61 -6.74
CA ALA A 385 -14.02 15.49 -5.34
C ALA A 385 -13.52 14.15 -4.78
N TYR A 386 -12.86 14.21 -3.62
CA TYR A 386 -12.39 13.02 -2.91
C TYR A 386 -13.33 12.71 -1.74
N ILE A 387 -13.98 11.55 -1.79
CA ILE A 387 -14.85 11.07 -0.71
C ILE A 387 -14.08 10.05 0.11
N VAL A 388 -14.03 10.26 1.42
CA VAL A 388 -13.50 9.29 2.38
C VAL A 388 -14.64 8.50 2.99
N GLN A 389 -14.55 7.19 2.89
CA GLN A 389 -15.47 6.24 3.50
C GLN A 389 -14.74 5.41 4.56
N LYS A 390 -15.30 5.37 5.77
CA LYS A 390 -14.91 4.42 6.82
C LYS A 390 -15.71 3.14 6.63
N ARG A 391 -15.06 2.03 6.26
CA ARG A 391 -15.71 0.72 6.10
C ARG A 391 -15.42 -0.14 7.31
N LYS A 392 -16.48 -0.60 7.98
CA LYS A 392 -16.39 -1.57 9.07
C LYS A 392 -16.67 -2.95 8.49
N CYS A 393 -15.78 -3.91 8.74
CA CYS A 393 -15.97 -5.33 8.42
C CYS A 393 -16.52 -6.09 9.63
#